data_AF-A0A016TT03-F1
#
_entry.id   AF-A0A016TT03-F1
#
_cell.length_a   1.000
_cell.length_b   1.000
_cell.length_c   1.000
_cell.angle_alpha   90.00
_cell.angle_beta   90.00
_cell.angle_gamma   90.00
#
_symmetry.space_group_name_H-M   'P 1'
#
loop_
_entity.id
_entity.type
_entity.pdbx_description
1 polymer ?
#
loop_
_entity_poly.entity_id
_entity_poly.type
_entity_poly.pdbx_seq_one_letter_code
_entity_poly.pdbx_strand_id
1 'polypeptide(L)'
;MTQEIYISTPAQSRNEQTSVGTISRANGGRRNTTVTQSITDHIDMITSLPEKCRRPCPSSYEEGPDYCYRILTAKESSTYKRALKNCQDESDSDLADEIDLRNPEVIQLVRLASNSWWTTQSTQLFRSSTVNISHSQLFSPVATLFYVNEHDSKTIAETQTIRVISMKRTTRFFLYVNTTARVNEHFTDVHGVCKRTKYCASMQCSLDDFVFYGMNAALVLPEIDPKMDIGQKLNVPCAKSNNTKMIEVTCNERGRLQPHPTTINCTLDGSNDTKPDELETEWNRKVLNSCDGCHRLGTSSCNPVHGGFECRCKPNWSGYICWKSPDQCELNRVDCGNNGACISEVDQAYCSCDEGYGGDRCEVLKSSLSLNSQNKSSIVSAATGSALIMTANEIILMILKGILLLYRPKSGEDTQIFYQNMRSLTLSAAGFLVLFFHHPALFVISSFDCSVWFYMITTGYSLAIGFFSLEALNMYEVSHTEQRNTWCDTMEETDFEQPKLALRTLLTIFALGSGVAAVTTAHFGRVATSWTCLGNFAEETTDLWLPLVLINACVALAATSFSYYGWFILRNVPQYRQKMNIYLAGRTLYEKCCIDKCYRNVAFTAFGPWLLFATWLTLAMSSDWVADSVLNK
;
A
#
# COMPACT_ATOMS: atom_id res chain seq x y z
N MET A 1 -55.53 17.90 7.41
CA MET A 1 -54.61 19.04 7.59
C MET A 1 -53.28 18.62 6.98
N THR A 2 -53.07 18.82 5.66
CA THR A 2 -52.45 20.02 5.01
C THR A 2 -50.98 20.17 5.44
N GLN A 3 -49.94 20.19 4.60
CA GLN A 3 -49.74 20.54 3.17
C GLN A 3 -48.42 19.87 2.70
N GLU A 4 -48.39 19.16 1.58
CA GLU A 4 -48.06 19.61 0.20
C GLU A 4 -46.56 19.75 -0.15
N ILE A 5 -46.20 18.97 -1.16
CA ILE A 5 -44.96 18.89 -1.94
C ILE A 5 -45.10 19.88 -3.10
N TYR A 6 -44.01 20.55 -3.54
CA TYR A 6 -43.83 20.82 -4.98
C TYR A 6 -42.35 20.88 -5.40
N ILE A 7 -42.06 20.12 -6.45
CA ILE A 7 -40.86 20.11 -7.28
C ILE A 7 -41.18 20.93 -8.54
N SER A 8 -40.23 21.73 -9.05
CA SER A 8 -40.08 21.98 -10.50
C SER A 8 -38.82 22.80 -10.84
N THR A 9 -37.92 22.21 -11.63
CA THR A 9 -37.16 22.88 -12.70
C THR A 9 -38.03 22.85 -13.99
N PRO A 10 -37.61 23.29 -15.21
CA PRO A 10 -36.47 24.10 -15.70
C PRO A 10 -36.91 25.23 -16.70
N ALA A 11 -35.98 26.04 -17.23
CA ALA A 11 -36.00 26.53 -18.63
C ALA A 11 -34.73 27.33 -18.98
N GLN A 12 -34.49 27.42 -20.28
CA GLN A 12 -33.21 27.51 -20.97
C GLN A 12 -33.14 28.77 -21.86
N SER A 13 -31.91 29.24 -22.11
CA SER A 13 -31.42 29.97 -23.29
C SER A 13 -31.59 31.51 -23.41
N ARG A 14 -30.42 32.16 -23.56
CA ARG A 14 -29.87 32.81 -24.79
C ARG A 14 -29.66 34.33 -24.80
N ASN A 15 -28.50 34.66 -25.39
CA ASN A 15 -28.06 35.91 -26.05
C ASN A 15 -27.70 37.08 -25.09
N GLU A 16 -26.67 37.91 -25.32
CA GLU A 16 -25.95 38.24 -26.55
C GLU A 16 -24.60 38.94 -26.25
N GLN A 17 -23.86 39.22 -27.32
CA GLN A 17 -22.43 39.48 -27.42
C GLN A 17 -21.95 40.90 -27.04
N THR A 18 -20.67 40.95 -26.60
CA THR A 18 -19.60 41.95 -26.86
C THR A 18 -19.94 43.43 -27.08
N SER A 19 -19.26 44.32 -26.35
CA SER A 19 -18.54 45.45 -26.96
C SER A 19 -17.47 46.06 -26.04
N VAL A 20 -16.45 46.59 -26.71
CA VAL A 20 -15.15 47.10 -26.26
C VAL A 20 -15.27 48.55 -25.73
N GLY A 21 -14.44 48.92 -24.75
CA GLY A 21 -14.27 50.34 -24.35
C GLY A 21 -13.11 50.56 -23.39
N THR A 22 -12.08 51.25 -23.87
CA THR A 22 -10.76 51.49 -23.26
C THR A 22 -10.71 52.72 -22.34
N ILE A 23 -9.87 52.62 -21.29
CA ILE A 23 -9.05 53.65 -20.60
C ILE A 23 -9.75 54.79 -19.81
N SER A 24 -9.54 54.81 -18.48
CA SER A 24 -8.83 55.91 -17.77
C SER A 24 -8.48 55.58 -16.30
N ARG A 25 -7.21 55.83 -15.96
CA ARG A 25 -6.52 55.95 -14.64
C ARG A 25 -7.28 56.88 -13.67
N ALA A 26 -7.16 56.88 -12.33
CA ALA A 26 -6.22 56.29 -11.37
C ALA A 26 -6.76 56.37 -9.92
N ASN A 27 -6.07 55.64 -9.02
CA ASN A 27 -5.88 55.79 -7.56
C ASN A 27 -6.87 55.15 -6.57
N GLY A 28 -6.33 54.19 -5.80
CA GLY A 28 -6.88 53.68 -4.53
C GLY A 28 -6.36 52.26 -4.23
N GLY A 29 -5.30 52.14 -3.43
CA GLY A 29 -4.52 50.90 -3.30
C GLY A 29 -5.09 49.82 -2.37
N ARG A 30 -4.70 48.57 -2.65
CA ARG A 30 -4.31 47.53 -1.65
C ARG A 30 -3.67 46.35 -2.41
N ARG A 31 -2.39 46.06 -2.13
CA ARG A 31 -1.66 44.89 -2.68
C ARG A 31 -2.14 43.62 -1.97
N ASN A 32 -2.83 42.75 -2.72
CA ASN A 32 -2.90 41.31 -2.43
C ASN A 32 -2.05 40.61 -3.51
N THR A 33 -0.81 40.27 -3.18
CA THR A 33 0.10 39.51 -4.04
C THR A 33 0.85 38.54 -3.15
N THR A 34 0.36 37.30 -3.05
CA THR A 34 1.09 36.12 -2.57
C THR A 34 0.24 34.86 -2.79
N VAL A 35 -0.03 34.51 -4.06
CA VAL A 35 -0.32 33.12 -4.50
C VAL A 35 0.08 32.95 -5.97
N THR A 36 -0.08 33.99 -6.80
CA THR A 36 0.20 33.92 -8.24
C THR A 36 1.68 34.07 -8.63
N GLN A 37 2.53 34.59 -7.74
CA GLN A 37 3.97 34.78 -8.02
C GLN A 37 4.77 33.47 -8.01
N SER A 38 4.44 32.50 -7.14
CA SER A 38 5.23 31.25 -7.08
C SER A 38 5.00 30.34 -8.29
N ILE A 39 3.89 30.51 -9.02
CA ILE A 39 3.60 29.73 -10.24
C ILE A 39 4.28 30.36 -11.46
N THR A 40 4.33 31.70 -11.54
CA THR A 40 5.07 32.39 -12.61
C THR A 40 6.58 32.23 -12.47
N ASP A 41 7.14 32.25 -11.26
CA ASP A 41 8.60 32.08 -11.05
C ASP A 41 9.05 30.66 -11.46
N HIS A 42 8.21 29.64 -11.26
CA HIS A 42 8.47 28.27 -11.73
C HIS A 42 8.34 28.09 -13.24
N ILE A 43 7.45 28.85 -13.90
CA ILE A 43 7.25 28.80 -15.36
C ILE A 43 8.35 29.58 -16.09
N ASP A 44 8.81 30.69 -15.52
CA ASP A 44 9.88 31.52 -16.09
C ASP A 44 11.26 30.81 -15.99
N MET A 45 11.47 29.95 -14.98
CA MET A 45 12.68 29.12 -14.89
C MET A 45 12.76 28.03 -15.97
N ILE A 46 11.62 27.50 -16.48
CA ILE A 46 11.62 26.42 -17.49
C ILE A 46 11.87 26.97 -18.92
N THR A 47 11.62 28.26 -19.16
CA THR A 47 11.73 28.86 -20.49
C THR A 47 13.15 29.26 -20.89
N SER A 48 14.10 29.33 -19.96
CA SER A 48 15.51 29.68 -20.21
C SER A 48 16.46 28.49 -20.42
N LEU A 49 16.00 27.24 -20.26
CA LEU A 49 16.85 26.06 -20.43
C LEU A 49 16.99 25.61 -21.90
N PRO A 50 18.15 25.05 -22.29
CA PRO A 50 18.35 24.42 -23.60
C PRO A 50 17.25 23.38 -23.88
N GLU A 51 16.85 23.22 -25.14
CA GLU A 51 15.74 22.31 -25.55
C GLU A 51 15.93 20.86 -25.06
N LYS A 52 17.19 20.43 -24.89
CA LYS A 52 17.59 19.12 -24.33
C LYS A 52 17.27 18.96 -22.83
N CYS A 53 17.19 20.05 -22.08
CA CYS A 53 17.01 20.08 -20.62
C CYS A 53 15.55 20.31 -20.20
N ARG A 54 14.62 20.46 -21.15
CA ARG A 54 13.17 20.56 -20.88
C ARG A 54 12.52 19.23 -20.51
N ARG A 55 13.17 18.10 -20.81
CA ARG A 55 12.74 16.76 -20.36
C ARG A 55 13.45 16.41 -19.05
N PRO A 56 12.78 15.72 -18.11
CA PRO A 56 13.38 15.32 -16.84
C PRO A 56 14.63 14.47 -17.04
N CYS A 57 14.56 13.47 -17.93
CA CYS A 57 15.65 12.55 -18.24
C CYS A 57 15.89 12.42 -19.76
N PRO A 58 17.13 12.18 -20.22
CA PRO A 58 17.42 11.79 -21.60
C PRO A 58 16.82 10.42 -21.93
N SER A 59 16.58 10.13 -23.22
CA SER A 59 15.97 8.87 -23.67
C SER A 59 16.76 7.59 -23.37
N SER A 60 18.02 7.69 -22.93
CA SER A 60 18.87 6.57 -22.52
C SER A 60 18.86 6.31 -21.02
N TYR A 61 18.17 7.15 -20.23
CA TYR A 61 18.05 7.03 -18.79
C TYR A 61 16.59 6.85 -18.39
N GLU A 62 16.35 5.99 -17.42
CA GLU A 62 15.07 5.82 -16.77
C GLU A 62 14.91 6.84 -15.64
N GLU A 63 13.69 7.34 -15.45
CA GLU A 63 13.40 8.32 -14.41
C GLU A 63 13.26 7.65 -13.03
N GLY A 64 14.12 8.01 -12.08
CA GLY A 64 13.99 7.66 -10.66
C GLY A 64 13.45 8.83 -9.82
N PRO A 65 13.40 8.71 -8.48
CA PRO A 65 12.85 9.75 -7.61
C PRO A 65 13.62 11.07 -7.72
N ASP A 66 14.91 11.04 -7.37
CA ASP A 66 15.78 12.22 -7.35
C ASP A 66 16.68 12.32 -8.59
N TYR A 67 17.11 11.17 -9.13
CA TYR A 67 18.03 11.06 -10.25
C TYR A 67 17.47 10.19 -11.37
N CYS A 68 18.03 10.33 -12.57
CA CYS A 68 17.82 9.45 -13.70
C CYS A 68 18.88 8.33 -13.67
N TYR A 69 18.49 7.08 -13.96
CA TYR A 69 19.38 5.92 -13.87
C TYR A 69 19.56 5.20 -15.20
N ARG A 70 20.76 4.71 -15.48
CA ARG A 70 21.09 3.91 -16.68
C ARG A 70 21.98 2.73 -16.31
N ILE A 71 21.64 1.54 -16.79
CA ILE A 71 22.44 0.33 -16.60
C ILE A 71 23.45 0.19 -17.74
N LEU A 72 24.72 -0.04 -17.40
CA LEU A 72 25.79 -0.34 -18.35
C LEU A 72 25.76 -1.81 -18.78
N THR A 73 26.19 -2.09 -20.00
CA THR A 73 26.43 -3.48 -20.45
C THR A 73 27.62 -4.12 -19.74
N ALA A 74 27.64 -5.45 -19.64
CA ALA A 74 28.78 -6.19 -19.08
C ALA A 74 30.13 -5.86 -19.77
N LYS A 75 30.10 -5.47 -21.06
CA LYS A 75 31.31 -5.01 -21.78
C LYS A 75 31.77 -3.63 -21.33
N GLU A 76 30.84 -2.73 -21.05
CA GLU A 76 31.10 -1.39 -20.54
C GLU A 76 31.49 -1.38 -19.05
N SER A 77 31.13 -2.42 -18.31
CA SER A 77 31.43 -2.58 -16.88
C SER A 77 32.37 -3.74 -16.57
N SER A 78 33.24 -4.13 -17.52
CA SER A 78 34.16 -5.26 -17.34
C SER A 78 35.07 -5.14 -16.11
N THR A 79 35.36 -3.91 -15.67
CA THR A 79 36.06 -3.59 -14.42
C THR A 79 35.39 -2.39 -13.77
N TYR A 80 35.55 -2.23 -12.46
CA TYR A 80 35.01 -1.07 -11.74
C TYR A 80 35.51 0.26 -12.28
N LYS A 81 36.81 0.39 -12.59
CA LYS A 81 37.35 1.61 -13.21
C LYS A 81 36.70 1.94 -14.55
N ARG A 82 36.35 0.91 -15.33
CA ARG A 82 35.68 1.10 -16.62
C ARG A 82 34.23 1.52 -16.43
N ALA A 83 33.51 0.88 -15.50
CA ALA A 83 32.15 1.26 -15.13
C ALA A 83 32.10 2.71 -14.64
N LEU A 84 33.01 3.08 -13.73
CA LEU A 84 33.14 4.43 -13.19
C LEU A 84 33.44 5.45 -14.31
N LYS A 85 34.43 5.19 -15.17
CA LYS A 85 34.78 6.08 -16.29
C LYS A 85 33.60 6.28 -17.25
N ASN A 86 32.86 5.22 -17.56
CA ASN A 86 31.73 5.27 -18.50
C ASN A 86 30.51 5.98 -17.91
N CYS A 87 30.31 5.95 -16.59
CA CYS A 87 29.29 6.75 -15.92
C CYS A 87 29.70 8.22 -15.74
N GLN A 88 30.99 8.53 -15.86
CA GLN A 88 31.57 9.87 -15.66
C GLN A 88 31.88 10.60 -16.98
N ASP A 89 31.24 10.16 -18.07
CA ASP A 89 31.41 10.75 -19.40
C ASP A 89 30.84 12.18 -19.47
N GLU A 90 29.79 12.47 -18.70
CA GLU A 90 29.20 13.81 -18.54
C GLU A 90 29.46 14.36 -17.12
N SER A 91 29.48 15.69 -16.96
CA SER A 91 29.74 16.34 -15.67
C SER A 91 28.59 16.19 -14.67
N ASP A 92 27.38 15.90 -15.16
CA ASP A 92 26.15 15.76 -14.39
C ASP A 92 25.76 14.28 -14.15
N SER A 93 26.70 13.34 -14.38
CA SER A 93 26.51 11.91 -14.14
C SER A 93 27.64 11.26 -13.34
N ASP A 94 27.29 10.24 -12.54
CA ASP A 94 28.24 9.47 -11.74
C ASP A 94 27.75 8.02 -11.53
N LEU A 95 28.57 7.15 -10.96
CA LEU A 95 28.15 5.80 -10.57
C LEU A 95 27.26 5.85 -9.31
N ALA A 96 26.19 5.05 -9.28
CA ALA A 96 25.26 4.98 -8.16
C ALA A 96 25.94 4.46 -6.88
N ASP A 97 25.64 5.10 -5.76
CA ASP A 97 26.20 4.76 -4.44
C ASP A 97 25.25 3.86 -3.62
N GLU A 98 25.62 3.56 -2.39
CA GLU A 98 24.82 2.71 -1.49
C GLU A 98 23.48 3.33 -1.12
N ILE A 99 23.37 4.66 -1.11
CA ILE A 99 22.13 5.37 -0.78
C ILE A 99 21.13 5.19 -1.92
N ASP A 100 21.58 5.39 -3.16
CA ASP A 100 20.80 5.11 -4.36
C ASP A 100 20.32 3.65 -4.41
N LEU A 101 21.24 2.71 -4.16
CA LEU A 101 20.98 1.27 -4.29
C LEU A 101 20.19 0.67 -3.13
N ARG A 102 19.88 1.47 -2.10
CA ARG A 102 18.95 1.14 -1.00
C ARG A 102 17.60 1.85 -1.12
N ASN A 103 17.44 2.76 -2.08
CA ASN A 103 16.14 3.38 -2.34
C ASN A 103 15.18 2.35 -2.99
N PRO A 104 13.98 2.11 -2.42
CA PRO A 104 13.07 1.07 -2.90
C PRO A 104 12.63 1.29 -4.36
N GLU A 105 12.44 2.53 -4.79
CA GLU A 105 12.06 2.85 -6.18
C GLU A 105 13.20 2.56 -7.15
N VAL A 106 14.43 2.92 -6.78
CA VAL A 106 15.63 2.64 -7.59
C VAL A 106 15.90 1.13 -7.67
N ILE A 107 15.69 0.39 -6.58
CA ILE A 107 15.79 -1.08 -6.58
C ILE A 107 14.80 -1.69 -7.58
N GLN A 108 13.55 -1.22 -7.59
CA GLN A 108 12.54 -1.71 -8.53
C GLN A 108 12.90 -1.33 -9.97
N LEU A 109 13.31 -0.09 -10.22
CA LEU A 109 13.74 0.39 -11.53
C LEU A 109 14.90 -0.45 -12.09
N VAL A 110 15.94 -0.70 -11.30
CA VAL A 110 17.10 -1.51 -11.71
C VAL A 110 16.70 -2.96 -11.97
N ARG A 111 15.79 -3.55 -11.17
CA ARG A 111 15.28 -4.92 -11.40
C ARG A 111 14.46 -5.01 -12.68
N LEU A 112 13.60 -4.04 -12.96
CA LEU A 112 12.77 -4.00 -14.17
C LEU A 112 13.62 -3.76 -15.41
N ALA A 113 14.54 -2.80 -15.36
CA ALA A 113 15.49 -2.52 -16.42
C ALA A 113 16.43 -3.71 -16.67
N SER A 114 16.84 -4.46 -15.64
CA SER A 114 17.59 -5.69 -15.82
C SER A 114 16.79 -6.80 -16.54
N ASN A 115 15.46 -6.77 -16.47
CA ASN A 115 14.59 -7.78 -17.08
C ASN A 115 14.12 -7.38 -18.50
N SER A 116 14.17 -6.09 -18.85
CA SER A 116 13.57 -5.52 -20.06
C SER A 116 14.51 -5.38 -21.27
N TRP A 117 15.79 -5.76 -21.17
CA TRP A 117 16.78 -5.68 -22.28
C TRP A 117 16.46 -6.59 -23.50
N TRP A 118 15.27 -7.19 -23.57
CA TRP A 118 14.80 -8.04 -24.66
C TRP A 118 13.72 -7.42 -25.57
N THR A 119 13.34 -6.14 -25.40
CA THR A 119 12.25 -5.54 -26.21
C THR A 119 12.59 -4.19 -26.83
N THR A 120 13.77 -4.03 -27.40
CA THR A 120 14.09 -2.80 -28.17
C THR A 120 14.83 -3.10 -29.47
N GLN A 121 14.26 -3.96 -30.32
CA GLN A 121 14.53 -3.91 -31.76
C GLN A 121 13.38 -4.46 -32.62
N SER A 122 12.13 -4.08 -32.34
CA SER A 122 11.00 -4.45 -33.21
C SER A 122 9.79 -3.51 -33.11
N THR A 123 10.02 -2.21 -33.27
CA THR A 123 8.92 -1.29 -33.65
C THR A 123 9.40 -0.30 -34.70
N GLN A 124 9.76 -0.79 -35.87
CA GLN A 124 9.41 -0.12 -37.13
C GLN A 124 9.24 -1.17 -38.24
N LEU A 125 8.03 -1.14 -38.83
CA LEU A 125 7.66 -1.61 -40.17
C LEU A 125 7.26 -3.09 -40.38
N PHE A 126 6.10 -3.20 -41.06
CA PHE A 126 5.57 -4.29 -41.90
C PHE A 126 4.50 -5.25 -41.37
N ARG A 127 3.28 -4.84 -41.71
CA ARG A 127 2.11 -5.58 -42.20
C ARG A 127 2.49 -6.78 -43.11
N SER A 128 1.82 -7.91 -42.87
CA SER A 128 1.51 -9.03 -43.79
C SER A 128 2.50 -10.21 -43.98
N SER A 129 1.95 -11.41 -43.75
CA SER A 129 2.18 -12.71 -44.41
C SER A 129 3.43 -13.57 -44.11
N THR A 130 3.15 -14.72 -43.48
CA THR A 130 3.72 -16.08 -43.68
C THR A 130 5.25 -16.26 -43.81
N VAL A 131 5.90 -16.83 -42.79
CA VAL A 131 6.99 -17.84 -42.91
C VAL A 131 7.08 -18.67 -41.61
N ASN A 132 7.13 -20.01 -41.73
CA ASN A 132 7.55 -20.96 -40.70
C ASN A 132 9.08 -21.11 -40.75
N ILE A 133 9.82 -20.92 -39.65
CA ILE A 133 11.13 -21.59 -39.42
C ILE A 133 11.31 -21.91 -37.92
N SER A 134 11.86 -23.10 -37.69
CA SER A 134 12.14 -23.83 -36.46
C SER A 134 13.43 -23.44 -35.71
N HIS A 135 13.37 -23.64 -34.38
CA HIS A 135 14.41 -24.10 -33.45
C HIS A 135 15.72 -23.30 -33.21
N SER A 136 15.80 -22.81 -31.96
CA SER A 136 16.91 -22.87 -30.99
C SER A 136 18.26 -22.23 -31.29
N GLN A 137 18.57 -21.11 -30.61
CA GLN A 137 19.92 -20.82 -30.07
C GLN A 137 19.86 -20.07 -28.72
N LEU A 138 20.42 -20.75 -27.71
CA LEU A 138 20.96 -20.36 -26.39
C LEU A 138 20.61 -19.00 -25.75
N PHE A 139 19.95 -19.10 -24.59
CA PHE A 139 19.73 -18.09 -23.56
C PHE A 139 21.01 -17.78 -22.75
N SER A 140 21.20 -16.52 -22.33
CA SER A 140 22.14 -16.09 -21.27
C SER A 140 21.45 -15.07 -20.34
N PRO A 141 21.84 -14.96 -19.06
CA PRO A 141 20.91 -14.67 -17.96
C PRO A 141 20.72 -13.17 -17.67
N VAL A 142 19.65 -12.90 -16.93
CA VAL A 142 19.30 -11.62 -16.29
C VAL A 142 20.50 -11.05 -15.51
N ALA A 143 20.83 -9.76 -15.72
CA ALA A 143 21.90 -9.07 -14.98
C ALA A 143 21.61 -9.02 -13.47
N THR A 144 22.26 -9.87 -12.68
CA THR A 144 21.96 -9.98 -11.24
C THR A 144 22.93 -9.24 -10.32
N LEU A 145 24.11 -8.84 -10.83
CA LEU A 145 25.23 -8.32 -10.04
C LEU A 145 25.62 -6.90 -10.47
N PHE A 146 25.84 -6.03 -9.48
CA PHE A 146 26.14 -4.62 -9.73
C PHE A 146 27.27 -4.09 -8.83
N TYR A 147 28.04 -3.13 -9.35
CA TYR A 147 29.03 -2.39 -8.56
C TYR A 147 28.38 -1.29 -7.72
N VAL A 148 28.87 -1.11 -6.51
CA VAL A 148 28.55 0.04 -5.65
C VAL A 148 29.65 1.08 -5.80
N ASN A 149 29.28 2.35 -5.94
CA ASN A 149 30.26 3.44 -5.91
C ASN A 149 30.78 3.62 -4.48
N GLU A 150 32.03 3.20 -4.26
CA GLU A 150 32.74 3.36 -2.98
C GLU A 150 33.94 4.30 -3.10
N HIS A 151 33.94 5.15 -4.11
CA HIS A 151 35.06 6.07 -4.31
C HIS A 151 35.23 7.01 -3.10
N ASP A 152 36.48 7.18 -2.66
CA ASP A 152 36.90 7.96 -1.47
C ASP A 152 36.46 7.37 -0.12
N SER A 153 35.86 6.18 -0.11
CA SER A 153 35.51 5.47 1.12
C SER A 153 36.74 4.91 1.86
N LYS A 154 36.55 4.63 3.15
CA LYS A 154 37.54 3.93 3.97
C LYS A 154 37.95 2.56 3.41
N THR A 155 37.02 1.81 2.79
CA THR A 155 37.29 0.46 2.24
C THR A 155 38.28 0.53 1.07
N ILE A 156 38.13 1.49 0.16
CA ILE A 156 39.08 1.67 -0.94
C ILE A 156 40.43 2.19 -0.44
N ALA A 157 40.42 3.14 0.51
CA ALA A 157 41.64 3.72 1.06
C ALA A 157 42.52 2.71 1.81
N GLU A 158 41.92 1.79 2.57
CA GLU A 158 42.65 0.81 3.40
C GLU A 158 42.93 -0.50 2.67
N THR A 159 41.98 -1.00 1.87
CA THR A 159 42.03 -2.38 1.34
C THR A 159 42.02 -2.48 -0.19
N GLN A 160 41.76 -1.37 -0.91
CA GLN A 160 41.54 -1.36 -2.37
C GLN A 160 40.51 -2.40 -2.86
N THR A 161 39.49 -2.68 -2.04
CA THR A 161 38.38 -3.56 -2.38
C THR A 161 37.08 -2.77 -2.55
N ILE A 162 36.16 -3.33 -3.33
CA ILE A 162 34.83 -2.78 -3.62
C ILE A 162 33.78 -3.88 -3.45
N ARG A 163 32.57 -3.51 -3.02
CA ARG A 163 31.45 -4.45 -2.89
C ARG A 163 30.72 -4.62 -4.23
N VAL A 164 30.47 -5.89 -4.59
CA VAL A 164 29.59 -6.29 -5.68
C VAL A 164 28.32 -6.87 -5.09
N ILE A 165 27.19 -6.26 -5.42
CA ILE A 165 25.91 -6.55 -4.78
C ILE A 165 24.97 -7.32 -5.70
N SER A 166 24.04 -8.07 -5.10
CA SER A 166 22.96 -8.70 -5.86
C SER A 166 21.64 -7.96 -5.68
N MET A 167 21.17 -7.30 -6.74
CA MET A 167 19.92 -6.55 -6.70
C MET A 167 18.70 -7.44 -6.48
N LYS A 168 18.79 -8.76 -6.70
CA LYS A 168 17.70 -9.70 -6.39
C LYS A 168 17.44 -9.88 -4.89
N ARG A 169 18.48 -9.72 -4.06
CA ARG A 169 18.44 -9.96 -2.60
C ARG A 169 18.56 -8.69 -1.76
N THR A 170 19.04 -7.60 -2.33
CA THR A 170 19.08 -6.27 -1.68
C THR A 170 17.67 -5.78 -1.31
N THR A 171 17.53 -5.18 -0.12
CA THR A 171 16.31 -4.53 0.38
C THR A 171 16.60 -3.09 0.82
N ARG A 172 15.57 -2.34 1.22
CA ARG A 172 15.73 -0.98 1.80
C ARG A 172 16.67 -0.96 3.01
N PHE A 173 16.72 -2.04 3.79
CA PHE A 173 17.48 -2.10 5.05
C PHE A 173 18.86 -2.69 4.86
N PHE A 174 19.02 -3.66 3.96
CA PHE A 174 20.27 -4.41 3.81
C PHE A 174 20.72 -4.47 2.36
N LEU A 175 21.96 -4.00 2.11
CA LEU A 175 22.65 -4.17 0.84
C LEU A 175 23.28 -5.57 0.80
N TYR A 176 22.75 -6.48 -0.04
CA TYR A 176 23.27 -7.85 -0.10
C TYR A 176 24.55 -7.90 -0.93
N VAL A 177 25.69 -8.02 -0.23
CA VAL A 177 27.01 -8.17 -0.84
C VAL A 177 27.21 -9.61 -1.26
N ASN A 178 27.36 -9.86 -2.57
CA ASN A 178 27.61 -11.21 -3.09
C ASN A 178 29.11 -11.55 -3.06
N THR A 179 29.95 -10.58 -3.42
CA THR A 179 31.41 -10.73 -3.41
C THR A 179 32.08 -9.37 -3.23
N THR A 180 33.32 -9.37 -2.75
CA THR A 180 34.20 -8.19 -2.72
C THR A 180 35.26 -8.35 -3.80
N ALA A 181 35.33 -7.39 -4.72
CA ALA A 181 36.26 -7.39 -5.84
C ALA A 181 37.42 -6.42 -5.60
N ARG A 182 38.57 -6.65 -6.24
CA ARG A 182 39.62 -5.62 -6.34
C ARG A 182 39.26 -4.62 -7.44
N VAL A 183 39.73 -3.37 -7.29
CA VAL A 183 39.45 -2.27 -8.24
C VAL A 183 39.76 -2.59 -9.71
N ASN A 184 40.79 -3.42 -9.98
CA ASN A 184 41.22 -3.81 -11.33
C ASN A 184 40.78 -5.24 -11.73
N GLU A 185 40.00 -5.92 -10.90
CA GLU A 185 39.57 -7.29 -11.17
C GLU A 185 38.50 -7.33 -12.26
N HIS A 186 38.62 -8.29 -13.17
CA HIS A 186 37.79 -8.39 -14.36
C HIS A 186 36.61 -9.32 -14.15
N PHE A 187 35.40 -8.84 -14.45
CA PHE A 187 34.17 -9.62 -14.37
C PHE A 187 33.45 -9.66 -15.71
N THR A 188 32.83 -10.81 -16.01
CA THR A 188 32.09 -11.03 -17.25
C THR A 188 30.59 -10.80 -17.12
N ASP A 189 30.06 -10.73 -15.88
CA ASP A 189 28.63 -10.68 -15.57
C ASP A 189 28.33 -9.73 -14.39
N VAL A 190 29.00 -8.58 -14.37
CA VAL A 190 28.76 -7.51 -13.37
C VAL A 190 28.52 -6.21 -14.10
N HIS A 191 27.48 -5.49 -13.69
CA HIS A 191 26.99 -4.29 -14.34
C HIS A 191 27.23 -3.03 -13.49
N GLY A 192 27.32 -1.87 -14.13
CA GLY A 192 27.34 -0.57 -13.45
C GLY A 192 26.00 0.13 -13.59
N VAL A 193 25.56 0.85 -12.54
CA VAL A 193 24.38 1.73 -12.62
C VAL A 193 24.87 3.17 -12.57
N CYS A 194 24.63 3.93 -13.62
CA CYS A 194 24.94 5.36 -13.64
C CYS A 194 23.73 6.16 -13.16
N LYS A 195 23.95 7.16 -12.30
CA LYS A 195 22.99 8.19 -11.92
C LYS A 195 23.29 9.52 -12.61
N ARG A 196 22.25 10.29 -12.92
CA ARG A 196 22.34 11.63 -13.54
C ARG A 196 21.27 12.55 -12.96
N THR A 197 21.57 13.83 -12.80
CA THR A 197 20.59 14.84 -12.34
C THR A 197 19.45 15.04 -13.34
N LYS A 198 18.24 15.33 -12.84
CA LYS A 198 17.11 15.73 -13.67
C LYS A 198 17.29 17.14 -14.23
N TYR A 199 16.72 17.40 -15.41
CA TYR A 199 16.67 18.74 -16.03
C TYR A 199 18.03 19.44 -16.23
N CYS A 200 19.12 18.68 -16.38
CA CYS A 200 20.49 19.21 -16.46
C CYS A 200 20.89 20.09 -15.24
N ALA A 201 20.32 19.82 -14.06
CA ALA A 201 20.74 20.49 -12.83
C ALA A 201 22.21 20.13 -12.50
N SER A 202 22.86 20.97 -11.70
CA SER A 202 24.17 20.62 -11.12
C SER A 202 24.00 19.61 -9.99
N MET A 203 25.00 18.76 -9.76
CA MET A 203 25.04 17.87 -8.61
C MET A 203 25.02 18.68 -7.29
N GLN A 204 24.43 18.12 -6.23
CA GLN A 204 24.38 18.71 -4.88
C GLN A 204 24.77 17.65 -3.85
N CYS A 205 25.42 18.05 -2.75
CA CYS A 205 25.73 17.15 -1.65
C CYS A 205 24.64 17.22 -0.57
N SER A 206 24.34 16.11 0.10
CA SER A 206 23.44 16.08 1.25
C SER A 206 24.20 15.79 2.55
N LEU A 207 23.97 16.60 3.58
CA LEU A 207 24.46 16.36 4.95
C LEU A 207 23.74 15.17 5.61
N ASP A 208 22.58 14.76 5.09
CA ASP A 208 21.88 13.55 5.53
C ASP A 208 22.72 12.27 5.32
N ASP A 209 23.69 12.31 4.41
CA ASP A 209 24.64 11.22 4.18
C ASP A 209 25.41 10.89 5.47
N PHE A 210 25.73 11.88 6.31
CA PHE A 210 26.37 11.64 7.61
C PHE A 210 25.46 10.90 8.58
N VAL A 211 24.14 11.17 8.54
CA VAL A 211 23.14 10.47 9.36
C VAL A 211 23.01 9.02 8.88
N PHE A 212 22.98 8.81 7.55
CA PHE A 212 22.92 7.48 6.95
C PHE A 212 24.09 6.57 7.39
N TYR A 213 25.31 7.13 7.49
CA TYR A 213 26.49 6.40 7.97
C TYR A 213 26.64 6.40 9.51
N GLY A 214 25.65 6.89 10.27
CA GLY A 214 25.65 6.84 11.73
C GLY A 214 26.63 7.81 12.42
N MET A 215 27.02 8.89 11.74
CA MET A 215 27.96 9.89 12.29
C MET A 215 27.28 10.98 13.12
N ASN A 216 25.96 10.99 13.22
CA ASN A 216 25.16 11.94 14.02
C ASN A 216 25.47 11.93 15.53
N ALA A 217 26.03 10.84 16.06
CA ALA A 217 26.49 10.77 17.45
C ALA A 217 27.93 11.28 17.66
N ALA A 218 28.69 11.45 16.57
CA ALA A 218 30.10 11.85 16.57
C ALA A 218 30.31 13.29 16.09
N LEU A 219 29.39 13.83 15.29
CA LEU A 219 29.44 15.18 14.69
C LEU A 219 28.18 15.97 15.05
N VAL A 220 28.33 17.28 15.23
CA VAL A 220 27.19 18.21 15.42
C VAL A 220 26.86 18.84 14.07
N LEU A 221 25.79 18.39 13.43
CA LEU A 221 25.36 18.86 12.11
C LEU A 221 24.31 19.99 12.24
N PRO A 222 24.25 20.93 11.29
CA PRO A 222 23.20 21.95 11.26
C PRO A 222 21.85 21.34 10.87
N GLU A 223 20.77 21.70 11.57
CA GLU A 223 19.42 21.16 11.34
C GLU A 223 18.62 21.87 10.22
N ILE A 224 19.09 23.02 9.73
CA ILE A 224 18.24 23.95 8.95
C ILE A 224 18.42 23.79 7.43
N ASP A 225 19.57 23.32 6.94
CA ASP A 225 19.84 23.16 5.50
C ASP A 225 20.64 21.87 5.23
N PRO A 226 19.98 20.75 4.90
CA PRO A 226 20.67 19.49 4.66
C PRO A 226 21.40 19.45 3.31
N LYS A 227 21.29 20.45 2.44
CA LYS A 227 21.89 20.45 1.10
C LYS A 227 23.04 21.45 0.99
N MET A 228 24.13 21.04 0.37
CA MET A 228 25.30 21.89 0.08
C MET A 228 25.52 22.03 -1.43
N ASP A 229 25.80 23.25 -1.87
CA ASP A 229 26.17 23.55 -3.25
C ASP A 229 27.63 23.18 -3.54
N ILE A 230 27.96 23.00 -4.83
CA ILE A 230 29.31 22.66 -5.28
C ILE A 230 30.32 23.72 -4.81
N GLY A 231 31.41 23.28 -4.18
CA GLY A 231 32.47 24.16 -3.66
C GLY A 231 32.16 24.82 -2.32
N GLN A 232 30.95 24.64 -1.77
CA GLN A 232 30.61 25.12 -0.43
C GLN A 232 31.42 24.36 0.62
N LYS A 233 31.93 25.11 1.61
CA LYS A 233 32.70 24.57 2.74
C LYS A 233 31.91 24.74 4.03
N LEU A 234 31.85 23.68 4.83
CA LEU A 234 31.20 23.66 6.13
C LEU A 234 32.15 23.13 7.19
N ASN A 235 32.30 23.87 8.29
CA ASN A 235 33.12 23.42 9.42
C ASN A 235 32.22 22.75 10.46
N VAL A 236 32.40 21.45 10.65
CA VAL A 236 31.59 20.62 11.55
C VAL A 236 32.42 20.22 12.77
N PRO A 237 31.98 20.52 14.01
CA PRO A 237 32.69 20.13 15.21
C PRO A 237 32.39 18.67 15.61
N CYS A 238 33.40 17.98 16.16
CA CYS A 238 33.22 16.65 16.76
C CYS A 238 32.52 16.77 18.14
N ALA A 239 31.44 16.00 18.35
CA ALA A 239 30.59 16.05 19.55
C ALA A 239 31.28 15.57 20.84
N LYS A 240 32.36 14.77 20.74
CA LYS A 240 33.06 14.17 21.89
C LYS A 240 34.52 14.64 22.05
N SER A 241 34.96 15.64 21.29
CA SER A 241 36.34 16.14 21.37
C SER A 241 36.44 17.34 22.32
N ASN A 242 37.60 17.54 22.94
CA ASN A 242 37.89 18.63 23.88
C ASN A 242 38.01 20.00 23.15
N ASN A 243 36.92 20.42 22.48
CA ASN A 243 36.68 21.72 21.85
C ASN A 243 37.67 22.23 20.79
N THR A 244 38.44 21.38 20.10
CA THR A 244 39.45 21.86 19.13
C THR A 244 39.48 21.17 17.77
N LYS A 245 38.79 20.04 17.58
CA LYS A 245 38.79 19.33 16.29
C LYS A 245 37.59 19.75 15.44
N MET A 246 37.81 20.70 14.54
CA MET A 246 36.87 21.04 13.45
C MET A 246 37.22 20.23 12.21
N ILE A 247 36.20 19.68 11.56
CA ILE A 247 36.34 18.99 10.28
C ILE A 247 35.78 19.89 9.19
N GLU A 248 36.64 20.31 8.27
CA GLU A 248 36.21 21.01 7.06
C GLU A 248 35.63 19.99 6.09
N VAL A 249 34.33 20.10 5.84
CA VAL A 249 33.59 19.31 4.85
C VAL A 249 33.36 20.17 3.62
N THR A 250 33.73 19.66 2.45
CA THR A 250 33.60 20.36 1.18
C THR A 250 32.79 19.54 0.18
N CYS A 251 31.93 20.18 -0.59
CA CYS A 251 31.19 19.52 -1.66
C CYS A 251 31.98 19.58 -2.98
N ASN A 252 32.33 18.42 -3.54
CA ASN A 252 33.07 18.31 -4.79
C ASN A 252 32.18 18.62 -6.02
N GLU A 253 32.78 18.86 -7.19
CA GLU A 253 32.12 19.13 -8.47
C GLU A 253 31.12 18.05 -8.92
N ARG A 254 31.22 16.84 -8.35
CA ARG A 254 30.31 15.71 -8.61
C ARG A 254 29.30 15.44 -7.48
N GLY A 255 29.11 16.39 -6.56
CA GLY A 255 28.14 16.25 -5.47
C GLY A 255 28.53 15.23 -4.40
N ARG A 256 29.84 15.08 -4.14
CA ARG A 256 30.34 14.19 -3.08
C ARG A 256 30.96 14.99 -1.94
N LEU A 257 30.70 14.56 -0.72
CA LEU A 257 31.30 15.13 0.49
C LEU A 257 32.77 14.69 0.62
N GLN A 258 33.66 15.66 0.80
CA GLN A 258 35.08 15.44 1.08
C GLN A 258 35.45 16.03 2.45
N PRO A 259 36.06 15.25 3.37
CA PRO A 259 36.33 13.80 3.27
C PRO A 259 35.05 12.95 3.34
N HIS A 260 35.08 11.74 2.76
CA HIS A 260 33.95 10.82 2.79
C HIS A 260 33.51 10.53 4.24
N PRO A 261 32.20 10.44 4.54
CA PRO A 261 31.70 10.24 5.91
C PRO A 261 32.37 9.10 6.68
N THR A 262 32.66 7.97 6.03
CA THR A 262 33.28 6.80 6.66
C THR A 262 34.77 6.95 7.01
N THR A 263 35.44 8.00 6.50
CA THR A 263 36.87 8.27 6.75
C THR A 263 37.07 9.19 7.95
N ILE A 264 36.00 9.84 8.42
CA ILE A 264 36.04 10.73 9.58
C ILE A 264 36.23 9.93 10.86
N ASN A 265 37.29 10.25 11.61
CA ASN A 265 37.53 9.68 12.94
C ASN A 265 37.64 10.79 13.99
N CYS A 266 36.64 10.85 14.87
CA CYS A 266 36.64 11.68 16.07
C CYS A 266 37.10 10.83 17.28
N THR A 267 38.36 10.39 17.32
CA THR A 267 38.92 9.72 18.52
C THR A 267 39.14 10.71 19.67
N LEU A 268 38.86 10.24 20.88
CA LEU A 268 39.23 10.88 22.14
C LEU A 268 40.76 10.87 22.27
N ASP A 269 41.40 12.03 22.31
CA ASP A 269 42.71 12.12 22.98
C ASP A 269 42.43 12.02 24.47
N GLY A 270 43.04 11.02 25.11
CA GLY A 270 42.72 10.60 26.47
C GLY A 270 42.77 11.75 27.47
N SER A 271 41.62 12.25 27.88
CA SER A 271 41.44 12.92 29.16
C SER A 271 40.18 12.41 29.83
N ASN A 272 40.38 11.66 30.92
CA ASN A 272 39.38 11.52 31.97
C ASN A 272 39.07 12.92 32.50
N ASP A 273 37.86 13.42 32.28
CA ASP A 273 36.98 13.96 33.32
C ASP A 273 35.85 14.80 32.71
N THR A 274 34.67 14.65 33.34
CA THR A 274 33.44 15.42 33.18
C THR A 274 32.68 15.29 31.85
N LYS A 275 31.36 15.12 31.97
CA LYS A 275 30.38 15.19 30.86
C LYS A 275 30.79 16.32 29.90
N PRO A 276 30.81 16.11 28.58
CA PRO A 276 31.10 17.18 27.65
C PRO A 276 30.00 18.23 27.80
N ASP A 277 30.34 19.37 28.40
CA ASP A 277 29.51 20.56 28.29
C ASP A 277 29.36 20.85 26.80
N GLU A 278 28.11 20.81 26.32
CA GLU A 278 27.77 21.07 24.94
C GLU A 278 28.44 22.40 24.50
N LEU A 279 29.16 22.37 23.38
CA LEU A 279 29.85 23.54 22.84
C LEU A 279 28.80 24.49 22.24
N GLU A 280 28.74 25.74 22.69
CA GLU A 280 27.86 26.75 22.08
C GLU A 280 28.28 27.01 20.62
N THR A 281 27.39 26.71 19.69
CA THR A 281 27.55 27.01 18.26
C THR A 281 26.45 27.96 17.80
N GLU A 282 26.57 28.49 16.58
CA GLU A 282 25.56 29.39 15.99
C GLU A 282 24.16 28.74 15.89
N TRP A 283 24.11 27.41 15.90
CA TRP A 283 22.93 26.54 15.77
C TRP A 283 22.40 26.00 17.11
N ASN A 284 23.23 25.97 18.15
CA ASN A 284 22.90 25.47 19.50
C ASN A 284 23.09 26.58 20.55
N ARG A 285 22.30 27.65 20.44
CA ARG A 285 22.36 28.79 21.38
C ARG A 285 21.57 28.52 22.65
N LYS A 286 22.19 28.79 23.81
CA LYS A 286 21.57 28.70 25.13
C LYS A 286 20.48 29.75 25.38
N VAL A 287 20.60 30.91 24.71
CA VAL A 287 19.65 32.02 24.81
C VAL A 287 18.89 32.18 23.49
N LEU A 288 17.57 31.99 23.54
CA LEU A 288 16.66 32.08 22.40
C LEU A 288 16.04 33.48 22.27
N ASN A 289 15.58 33.84 21.07
CA ASN A 289 14.88 35.10 20.83
C ASN A 289 13.41 35.09 21.32
N SER A 290 12.76 33.92 21.36
CA SER A 290 11.37 33.71 21.81
C SER A 290 11.23 32.36 22.51
N CYS A 291 10.26 32.24 23.41
CA CYS A 291 9.89 30.96 24.06
C CYS A 291 9.32 29.92 23.10
N ASP A 292 8.90 30.30 21.89
CA ASP A 292 8.42 29.35 20.88
C ASP A 292 9.51 28.40 20.38
N GLY A 293 10.78 28.74 20.56
CA GLY A 293 11.92 27.87 20.22
C GLY A 293 12.18 26.76 21.23
N CYS A 294 11.51 26.76 22.39
CA CYS A 294 11.63 25.69 23.38
C CYS A 294 10.81 24.44 22.96
N HIS A 295 11.34 23.25 23.20
CA HIS A 295 10.63 22.01 22.92
C HIS A 295 9.41 21.85 23.85
N ARG A 296 8.22 21.72 23.25
CA ARG A 296 6.93 21.77 23.98
C ARG A 296 6.78 20.71 25.06
N LEU A 297 7.29 19.50 24.82
CA LEU A 297 7.13 18.36 25.75
C LEU A 297 8.17 18.34 26.85
N GLY A 298 9.41 18.76 26.55
CA GLY A 298 10.55 18.71 27.47
C GLY A 298 10.76 19.94 28.34
N THR A 299 10.10 21.06 28.03
CA THR A 299 10.28 22.33 28.77
C THR A 299 9.35 22.41 29.98
N SER A 300 9.91 22.73 31.14
CA SER A 300 9.18 22.97 32.40
C SER A 300 8.74 24.43 32.55
N SER A 301 9.62 25.37 32.18
CA SER A 301 9.38 26.81 32.22
C SER A 301 10.32 27.51 31.25
N CYS A 302 9.87 28.60 30.65
CA CYS A 302 10.71 29.47 29.81
C CYS A 302 10.93 30.78 30.57
N ASN A 303 12.17 31.07 30.94
CA ASN A 303 12.49 32.23 31.76
C ASN A 303 13.20 33.31 30.94
N PRO A 304 12.83 34.59 31.08
CA PRO A 304 13.56 35.68 30.43
C PRO A 304 14.94 35.85 31.08
N VAL A 305 15.97 36.01 30.25
CA VAL A 305 17.35 36.27 30.64
C VAL A 305 17.89 37.50 29.88
N HIS A 306 19.02 38.06 30.30
CA HIS A 306 19.60 39.22 29.62
C HIS A 306 19.98 38.87 28.17
N GLY A 307 19.20 39.39 27.21
CA GLY A 307 19.40 39.16 25.78
C GLY A 307 18.46 38.13 25.14
N GLY A 308 17.49 37.55 25.88
CA GLY A 308 16.52 36.62 25.31
C GLY A 308 15.78 35.77 26.35
N PHE A 309 15.52 34.50 26.01
CA PHE A 309 14.81 33.52 26.84
C PHE A 309 15.63 32.23 26.98
N GLU A 310 15.59 31.61 28.16
CA GLU A 310 16.23 30.33 28.44
C GLU A 310 15.17 29.27 28.78
N CYS A 311 15.26 28.10 28.15
CA CYS A 311 14.35 26.98 28.41
C CYS A 311 14.84 26.17 29.62
N ARG A 312 14.00 26.04 30.65
CA ARG A 312 14.29 25.16 31.78
C ARG A 312 13.69 23.79 31.53
N CYS A 313 14.50 22.75 31.42
CA CYS A 313 14.03 21.41 31.11
C CYS A 313 13.32 20.74 32.29
N LYS A 314 12.37 19.85 31.97
CA LYS A 314 11.77 18.91 32.93
C LYS A 314 12.84 17.95 33.48
N PRO A 315 12.62 17.33 34.65
CA PRO A 315 13.56 16.35 35.20
C PRO A 315 13.92 15.27 34.17
N ASN A 316 15.21 14.95 34.05
CA ASN A 316 15.79 13.96 33.13
C ASN A 316 15.74 14.34 31.63
N TRP A 317 15.16 15.48 31.26
CA TRP A 317 15.28 16.04 29.91
C TRP A 317 16.54 16.91 29.81
N SER A 318 17.15 16.94 28.63
CA SER A 318 18.43 17.61 28.38
C SER A 318 18.47 18.33 27.02
N GLY A 319 19.55 19.08 26.78
CA GLY A 319 19.74 19.94 25.60
C GLY A 319 19.23 21.37 25.81
N TYR A 320 19.78 22.32 25.05
CA TYR A 320 19.51 23.78 25.21
C TYR A 320 18.05 24.19 25.06
N ILE A 321 17.31 23.52 24.17
CA ILE A 321 15.86 23.73 23.99
C ILE A 321 15.03 22.59 24.59
N CYS A 322 15.62 21.74 25.44
CA CYS A 322 14.97 20.61 26.08
C CYS A 322 14.38 19.57 25.11
N TRP A 323 15.05 19.37 23.98
CA TRP A 323 14.64 18.42 22.93
C TRP A 323 15.07 16.98 23.21
N LYS A 324 16.15 16.78 23.99
CA LYS A 324 16.70 15.46 24.26
C LYS A 324 15.94 14.83 25.42
N SER A 325 15.02 13.93 25.09
CA SER A 325 14.29 13.13 26.06
C SER A 325 15.24 12.17 26.80
N PRO A 326 14.94 11.83 28.07
CA PRO A 326 15.64 10.73 28.73
C PRO A 326 15.35 9.42 27.99
N ASP A 327 16.26 8.46 28.15
CA ASP A 327 15.98 7.09 27.75
C ASP A 327 14.85 6.55 28.63
N GLN A 328 13.66 6.43 28.03
CA GLN A 328 12.44 5.96 28.67
C GLN A 328 12.53 4.47 29.01
N CYS A 329 13.42 3.70 28.37
CA CYS A 329 13.68 2.31 28.72
C CYS A 329 14.38 2.21 30.08
N GLU A 330 15.39 3.05 30.31
CA GLU A 330 16.08 3.12 31.60
C GLU A 330 15.22 3.79 32.67
N LEU A 331 14.49 4.86 32.30
CA LEU A 331 13.67 5.64 33.22
C LEU A 331 12.50 4.84 33.78
N ASN A 332 11.76 4.16 32.89
CA ASN A 332 10.57 3.39 33.25
C ASN A 332 10.88 1.92 33.57
N ARG A 333 12.17 1.52 33.50
CA ARG A 333 12.64 0.14 33.70
C ARG A 333 11.83 -0.87 32.89
N VAL A 334 11.65 -0.57 31.60
CA VAL A 334 10.91 -1.44 30.69
C VAL A 334 11.74 -2.68 30.41
N ASP A 335 11.25 -3.82 30.87
CA ASP A 335 11.88 -5.13 30.69
C ASP A 335 11.20 -5.86 29.52
N CYS A 336 11.89 -5.97 28.40
CA CYS A 336 11.44 -6.65 27.18
C CYS A 336 11.85 -8.14 27.13
N GLY A 337 12.35 -8.67 28.25
CA GLY A 337 12.87 -10.03 28.33
C GLY A 337 14.08 -10.26 27.42
N ASN A 338 14.35 -11.53 27.12
CA ASN A 338 15.48 -11.94 26.27
C ASN A 338 15.13 -12.04 24.77
N ASN A 339 13.87 -11.79 24.39
CA ASN A 339 13.34 -12.04 23.04
C ASN A 339 12.80 -10.75 22.39
N GLY A 340 13.37 -9.61 22.77
CA GLY A 340 13.02 -8.31 22.23
C GLY A 340 13.95 -7.21 22.74
N ALA A 341 13.98 -6.09 22.02
CA ALA A 341 14.76 -4.91 22.36
C ALA A 341 13.84 -3.78 22.82
N CYS A 342 14.22 -3.08 23.89
CA CYS A 342 13.49 -1.88 24.31
C CYS A 342 13.82 -0.71 23.39
N ILE A 343 12.79 -0.02 22.92
CA ILE A 343 12.90 1.18 22.11
C ILE A 343 12.36 2.36 22.91
N SER A 344 13.22 3.35 23.13
CA SER A 344 12.85 4.61 23.78
C SER A 344 12.37 5.63 22.75
N GLU A 345 11.17 6.16 22.96
CA GLU A 345 10.66 7.34 22.28
C GLU A 345 10.73 8.57 23.23
N VAL A 346 10.18 9.70 22.79
CA VAL A 346 10.26 10.99 23.47
C VAL A 346 9.51 10.98 24.82
N ASP A 347 8.37 10.30 24.89
CA ASP A 347 7.48 10.25 26.06
C ASP A 347 7.14 8.83 26.53
N GLN A 348 7.50 7.80 25.77
CA GLN A 348 7.15 6.41 26.04
C GLN A 348 8.29 5.45 25.65
N ALA A 349 8.23 4.23 26.17
CA ALA A 349 9.10 3.14 25.76
C ALA A 349 8.25 1.90 25.48
N TYR A 350 8.62 1.13 24.47
CA TYR A 350 7.95 -0.11 24.11
C TYR A 350 8.95 -1.20 23.71
N CYS A 351 8.48 -2.45 23.71
CA CYS A 351 9.30 -3.60 23.37
C CYS A 351 9.10 -4.01 21.91
N SER A 352 10.19 -4.04 21.15
CA SER A 352 10.23 -4.61 19.81
C SER A 352 10.61 -6.08 19.91
N CYS A 353 9.65 -6.98 19.73
CA CYS A 353 9.87 -8.42 19.88
C CYS A 353 10.49 -9.09 18.66
N ASP A 354 11.30 -10.11 18.89
CA ASP A 354 11.88 -10.96 17.86
C ASP A 354 10.82 -11.83 17.16
N GLU A 355 11.14 -12.31 15.95
CA GLU A 355 10.24 -13.16 15.17
C GLU A 355 9.77 -14.38 15.98
N GLY A 356 8.45 -14.55 16.10
CA GLY A 356 7.84 -15.66 16.87
C GLY A 356 7.47 -15.34 18.32
N TYR A 357 7.78 -14.14 18.82
CA TYR A 357 7.38 -13.66 20.15
C TYR A 357 6.42 -12.46 20.07
N GLY A 358 5.72 -12.17 21.17
CA GLY A 358 4.77 -11.07 21.31
C GLY A 358 4.40 -10.82 22.79
N GLY A 359 3.50 -9.87 23.03
CA GLY A 359 3.18 -9.37 24.38
C GLY A 359 3.92 -8.06 24.69
N ASP A 360 3.46 -7.35 25.72
CA ASP A 360 4.00 -6.03 26.10
C ASP A 360 5.47 -6.09 26.54
N ARG A 361 5.96 -7.30 26.88
CA ARG A 361 7.35 -7.59 27.29
C ARG A 361 7.97 -8.71 26.48
N CYS A 362 7.43 -9.04 25.29
CA CYS A 362 7.91 -10.14 24.46
C CYS A 362 7.95 -11.51 25.18
N GLU A 363 7.07 -11.67 26.16
CA GLU A 363 6.98 -12.83 27.05
C GLU A 363 6.23 -14.00 26.41
N VAL A 364 5.42 -13.72 25.39
CA VAL A 364 4.55 -14.70 24.76
C VAL A 364 5.22 -15.29 23.54
N LEU A 365 5.64 -16.55 23.64
CA LEU A 365 6.02 -17.33 22.48
C LEU A 365 4.74 -17.62 21.66
N LYS A 366 4.64 -17.11 20.43
CA LYS A 366 3.46 -17.25 19.57
C LYS A 366 3.08 -18.72 19.32
N SER A 367 4.05 -19.63 19.34
CA SER A 367 3.83 -21.08 19.21
C SER A 367 3.35 -21.78 20.50
N SER A 368 3.51 -21.16 21.66
CA SER A 368 3.04 -21.69 22.96
C SER A 368 1.56 -21.42 23.24
N LEU A 369 0.92 -20.53 22.47
CA LEU A 369 -0.52 -20.29 22.49
C LEU A 369 -1.34 -21.47 21.92
N SER A 370 -0.72 -22.63 21.73
CA SER A 370 -1.37 -23.89 21.44
C SER A 370 -2.41 -24.22 22.53
N LEU A 371 -3.65 -24.43 22.09
CA LEU A 371 -4.81 -24.90 22.88
C LEU A 371 -4.65 -26.33 23.43
N ASN A 372 -3.43 -26.79 23.65
CA ASN A 372 -3.14 -27.99 24.44
C ASN A 372 -2.66 -27.62 25.86
N SER A 373 -3.25 -26.57 26.42
CA SER A 373 -3.25 -26.38 27.87
C SER A 373 -4.19 -27.40 28.48
N GLN A 374 -3.65 -28.29 29.33
CA GLN A 374 -4.45 -29.20 30.15
C GLN A 374 -5.30 -28.50 31.22
N ASN A 375 -5.50 -27.17 31.14
CA ASN A 375 -6.41 -26.46 32.02
C ASN A 375 -7.81 -26.41 31.41
N LYS A 376 -8.80 -26.81 32.23
CA LYS A 376 -10.24 -26.84 31.97
C LYS A 376 -10.82 -25.44 31.73
N SER A 377 -10.46 -24.80 30.63
CA SER A 377 -11.20 -23.67 30.07
C SER A 377 -11.30 -23.87 28.57
N SER A 378 -12.04 -24.91 28.18
CA SER A 378 -12.45 -25.08 26.80
C SER A 378 -13.35 -23.90 26.43
N ILE A 379 -12.94 -23.10 25.45
CA ILE A 379 -13.68 -21.93 24.93
C ILE A 379 -15.04 -22.34 24.34
N VAL A 380 -15.22 -23.63 24.06
CA VAL A 380 -16.47 -24.20 23.54
C VAL A 380 -17.19 -24.92 24.68
N SER A 381 -18.25 -24.30 25.19
CA SER A 381 -19.22 -24.96 26.07
C SER A 381 -19.88 -26.15 25.35
N ALA A 382 -20.35 -27.15 26.10
CA ALA A 382 -21.13 -28.27 25.53
C ALA A 382 -22.40 -27.79 24.78
N ALA A 383 -22.95 -26.64 25.16
CA ALA A 383 -24.08 -26.00 24.49
C ALA A 383 -23.71 -25.41 23.12
N THR A 384 -22.50 -24.87 22.96
CA THR A 384 -21.96 -24.45 21.67
C THR A 384 -21.59 -25.64 20.78
N GLY A 385 -21.09 -26.73 21.36
CA GLY A 385 -20.78 -27.96 20.61
C GLY A 385 -22.04 -28.62 20.02
N SER A 386 -23.14 -28.68 20.77
CA SER A 386 -24.41 -29.21 20.27
C SER A 386 -25.08 -28.30 19.23
N ALA A 387 -24.98 -26.97 19.38
CA ALA A 387 -25.46 -26.02 18.39
C ALA A 387 -24.75 -26.18 17.03
N LEU A 388 -23.42 -26.39 17.03
CA LEU A 388 -22.63 -26.60 15.81
C LEU A 388 -23.02 -27.87 15.06
N ILE A 389 -23.30 -28.96 15.77
CA ILE A 389 -23.74 -30.23 15.18
C ILE A 389 -25.15 -30.12 14.60
N MET A 390 -26.05 -29.39 15.27
CA MET A 390 -27.41 -29.14 14.75
C MET A 390 -27.39 -28.25 13.50
N THR A 391 -26.56 -27.21 13.46
CA THR A 391 -26.41 -26.37 12.25
C THR A 391 -25.75 -27.12 11.09
N ALA A 392 -24.78 -28.00 11.35
CA ALA A 392 -24.09 -28.74 10.30
C ALA A 392 -25.03 -29.71 9.55
N ASN A 393 -25.93 -30.40 10.26
CA ASN A 393 -26.89 -31.32 9.64
C ASN A 393 -27.92 -30.58 8.76
N GLU A 394 -28.43 -29.43 9.21
CA GLU A 394 -29.33 -28.58 8.42
C GLU A 394 -28.63 -27.98 7.18
N ILE A 395 -27.35 -27.59 7.32
CA ILE A 395 -26.50 -27.13 6.21
C ILE A 395 -26.32 -28.24 5.16
N ILE A 396 -26.03 -29.47 5.58
CA ILE A 396 -25.87 -30.62 4.67
C ILE A 396 -27.17 -30.91 3.94
N LEU A 397 -28.32 -30.88 4.64
CA LEU A 397 -29.63 -31.08 4.03
C LEU A 397 -29.99 -29.96 3.04
N MET A 398 -29.64 -28.70 3.35
CA MET A 398 -29.80 -27.57 2.42
C MET A 398 -28.94 -27.71 1.16
N ILE A 399 -27.67 -28.13 1.31
CA ILE A 399 -26.77 -28.36 0.17
C ILE A 399 -27.30 -29.51 -0.68
N LEU A 400 -27.65 -30.63 -0.06
CA LEU A 400 -28.18 -31.81 -0.76
C LEU A 400 -29.49 -31.47 -1.48
N LYS A 401 -30.40 -30.74 -0.83
CA LYS A 401 -31.64 -30.24 -1.45
C LYS A 401 -31.32 -29.29 -2.61
N GLY A 402 -30.35 -28.40 -2.46
CA GLY A 402 -29.91 -27.50 -3.52
C GLY A 402 -29.36 -28.23 -4.74
N ILE A 403 -28.49 -29.22 -4.53
CA ILE A 403 -27.94 -30.08 -5.60
C ILE A 403 -29.06 -30.89 -6.26
N LEU A 404 -30.00 -31.41 -5.47
CA LEU A 404 -31.14 -32.18 -5.97
C LEU A 404 -32.09 -31.32 -6.80
N LEU A 405 -32.28 -30.05 -6.46
CA LEU A 405 -33.04 -29.08 -7.26
C LEU A 405 -32.30 -28.67 -8.54
N LEU A 406 -30.97 -28.62 -8.52
CA LEU A 406 -30.16 -28.41 -9.72
C LEU A 406 -30.23 -29.59 -10.69
N TYR A 407 -30.31 -30.82 -10.19
CA TYR A 407 -30.33 -32.04 -11.01
C TYR A 407 -31.73 -32.50 -11.41
N ARG A 408 -32.73 -32.27 -10.54
CA ARG A 408 -34.16 -32.54 -10.78
C ARG A 408 -35.01 -31.38 -10.27
N PRO A 409 -35.20 -30.33 -11.10
CA PRO A 409 -36.07 -29.22 -10.73
C PRO A 409 -37.49 -29.74 -10.55
N LYS A 410 -38.06 -29.51 -9.36
CA LYS A 410 -39.43 -29.91 -9.04
C LYS A 410 -40.35 -28.72 -9.34
N SER A 411 -41.44 -28.95 -10.09
CA SER A 411 -42.39 -27.88 -10.39
C SER A 411 -43.03 -27.34 -9.11
N GLY A 412 -43.27 -26.02 -9.06
CA GLY A 412 -43.90 -25.35 -7.92
C GLY A 412 -42.98 -24.98 -6.73
N GLU A 413 -41.67 -25.21 -6.80
CA GLU A 413 -40.75 -24.63 -5.82
C GLU A 413 -40.52 -23.13 -6.09
N ASP A 414 -40.48 -22.34 -5.01
CA ASP A 414 -40.32 -20.88 -5.03
C ASP A 414 -38.84 -20.50 -5.22
N THR A 415 -38.55 -19.85 -6.34
CA THR A 415 -37.19 -19.43 -6.72
C THR A 415 -36.60 -18.40 -5.74
N GLN A 416 -37.42 -17.46 -5.25
CA GLN A 416 -37.00 -16.46 -4.27
C GLN A 416 -36.53 -17.15 -2.97
N ILE A 417 -37.30 -18.13 -2.46
CA ILE A 417 -36.93 -18.88 -1.25
C ILE A 417 -35.60 -19.58 -1.45
N PHE A 418 -35.36 -20.18 -2.61
CA PHE A 418 -34.11 -20.85 -2.90
C PHE A 418 -32.91 -19.90 -2.83
N TYR A 419 -32.96 -18.73 -3.47
CA TYR A 419 -31.85 -17.77 -3.41
C TYR A 419 -31.61 -17.23 -2.00
N GLN A 420 -32.68 -17.00 -1.24
CA GLN A 420 -32.58 -16.60 0.17
C GLN A 420 -31.89 -17.67 1.03
N ASN A 421 -32.24 -18.94 0.80
CA ASN A 421 -31.64 -20.10 1.46
C ASN A 421 -30.16 -20.25 1.09
N MET A 422 -29.81 -20.17 -0.19
CA MET A 422 -28.42 -20.27 -0.65
C MET A 422 -27.54 -19.13 -0.14
N ARG A 423 -28.07 -17.91 -0.08
CA ARG A 423 -27.39 -16.78 0.56
C ARG A 423 -27.15 -17.05 2.05
N SER A 424 -28.19 -17.48 2.77
CA SER A 424 -28.08 -17.77 4.21
C SER A 424 -27.02 -18.84 4.49
N LEU A 425 -27.02 -19.90 3.67
CA LEU A 425 -26.05 -20.99 3.72
C LEU A 425 -24.61 -20.50 3.50
N THR A 426 -24.37 -19.77 2.41
CA THR A 426 -23.02 -19.28 2.06
C THR A 426 -22.50 -18.28 3.09
N LEU A 427 -23.36 -17.38 3.58
CA LEU A 427 -22.98 -16.43 4.63
C LEU A 427 -22.72 -17.12 5.97
N SER A 428 -23.52 -18.12 6.33
CA SER A 428 -23.32 -18.88 7.58
C SER A 428 -22.03 -19.70 7.51
N ALA A 429 -21.73 -20.31 6.36
CA ALA A 429 -20.47 -21.02 6.14
C ALA A 429 -19.28 -20.06 6.21
N ALA A 430 -19.33 -18.91 5.54
CA ALA A 430 -18.28 -17.89 5.60
C ALA A 430 -18.07 -17.37 7.03
N GLY A 431 -19.16 -17.05 7.75
CA GLY A 431 -19.11 -16.61 9.14
C GLY A 431 -18.53 -17.67 10.08
N PHE A 432 -18.89 -18.94 9.90
CA PHE A 432 -18.28 -20.04 10.64
C PHE A 432 -16.78 -20.13 10.36
N LEU A 433 -16.36 -20.01 9.10
CA LEU A 433 -14.94 -20.04 8.74
C LEU A 433 -14.18 -18.86 9.35
N VAL A 434 -14.74 -17.66 9.37
CA VAL A 434 -14.16 -16.49 10.05
C VAL A 434 -13.99 -16.76 11.56
N LEU A 435 -15.03 -17.26 12.23
CA LEU A 435 -15.00 -17.48 13.69
C LEU A 435 -13.84 -18.40 14.12
N PHE A 436 -13.55 -19.44 13.36
CA PHE A 436 -12.52 -20.43 13.72
C PHE A 436 -11.17 -20.19 13.05
N PHE A 437 -11.14 -19.74 11.79
CA PHE A 437 -9.93 -19.72 10.98
C PHE A 437 -9.41 -18.31 10.67
N HIS A 438 -9.93 -17.26 11.30
CA HIS A 438 -9.40 -15.90 11.08
C HIS A 438 -7.97 -15.71 11.61
N HIS A 439 -7.59 -16.36 12.70
CA HIS A 439 -6.29 -16.18 13.34
C HIS A 439 -5.46 -17.48 13.31
N PRO A 440 -4.27 -17.48 12.67
CA PRO A 440 -3.50 -18.71 12.46
C PRO A 440 -2.99 -19.35 13.76
N ALA A 441 -2.82 -18.56 14.83
CA ALA A 441 -2.38 -19.10 16.12
C ALA A 441 -3.43 -19.97 16.85
N LEU A 442 -4.72 -19.86 16.53
CA LEU A 442 -5.77 -20.63 17.22
C LEU A 442 -5.66 -22.14 16.95
N PHE A 443 -5.26 -22.51 15.74
CA PHE A 443 -5.19 -23.90 15.29
C PHE A 443 -3.82 -24.31 14.72
N VAL A 444 -2.79 -23.48 14.90
CA VAL A 444 -1.44 -23.70 14.33
C VAL A 444 -1.54 -23.93 12.81
N ILE A 445 -2.27 -23.03 12.16
CA ILE A 445 -2.59 -23.08 10.73
C ILE A 445 -1.34 -22.68 9.96
N SER A 446 -0.93 -23.47 8.95
CA SER A 446 0.20 -23.10 8.11
C SER A 446 -0.13 -21.88 7.25
N SER A 447 0.90 -21.16 6.78
CA SER A 447 0.69 -20.02 5.86
C SER A 447 -0.05 -20.44 4.58
N PHE A 448 0.19 -21.67 4.10
CA PHE A 448 -0.54 -22.26 2.98
C PHE A 448 -2.03 -22.46 3.30
N ASP A 449 -2.33 -23.06 4.45
CA ASP A 449 -3.71 -23.32 4.87
C ASP A 449 -4.47 -22.02 5.13
N CYS A 450 -3.79 -21.00 5.64
CA CYS A 450 -4.31 -19.66 5.88
C CYS A 450 -4.75 -18.98 4.56
N SER A 451 -3.96 -19.10 3.50
CA SER A 451 -4.35 -18.64 2.15
C SER A 451 -5.54 -19.42 1.56
N VAL A 452 -5.67 -20.71 1.88
CA VAL A 452 -6.85 -21.51 1.51
C VAL A 452 -8.10 -21.03 2.26
N TRP A 453 -7.98 -20.74 3.56
CA TRP A 453 -9.09 -20.22 4.33
C TRP A 453 -9.53 -18.83 3.85
N PHE A 454 -8.58 -17.95 3.51
CA PHE A 454 -8.89 -16.67 2.86
C PHE A 454 -9.73 -16.85 1.60
N TYR A 455 -9.31 -17.76 0.71
CA TYR A 455 -10.04 -18.06 -0.52
C TYR A 455 -11.47 -18.53 -0.23
N MET A 456 -11.64 -19.45 0.72
CA MET A 456 -12.95 -20.00 1.07
C MET A 456 -13.88 -18.95 1.68
N ILE A 457 -13.36 -18.11 2.58
CA ILE A 457 -14.11 -17.01 3.21
C ILE A 457 -14.52 -15.98 2.17
N THR A 458 -13.58 -15.49 1.37
CA THR A 458 -13.82 -14.47 0.34
C THR A 458 -14.78 -14.96 -0.74
N THR A 459 -14.67 -16.23 -1.13
CA THR A 459 -15.63 -16.86 -2.06
C THR A 459 -17.02 -16.95 -1.43
N GLY A 460 -17.13 -17.31 -0.15
CA GLY A 460 -18.42 -17.36 0.54
C GLY A 460 -19.15 -16.00 0.57
N TYR A 461 -18.44 -14.92 0.89
CA TYR A 461 -19.00 -13.56 0.83
C TYR A 461 -19.36 -13.14 -0.60
N SER A 462 -18.49 -13.43 -1.57
CA SER A 462 -18.73 -13.08 -2.97
C SER A 462 -19.95 -13.81 -3.55
N LEU A 463 -20.11 -15.10 -3.23
CA LEU A 463 -21.28 -15.89 -3.61
C LEU A 463 -22.57 -15.37 -2.95
N ALA A 464 -22.52 -14.97 -1.68
CA ALA A 464 -23.68 -14.38 -1.00
C ALA A 464 -24.13 -13.06 -1.66
N ILE A 465 -23.20 -12.22 -2.11
CA ILE A 465 -23.49 -11.02 -2.93
C ILE A 465 -24.04 -11.42 -4.31
N GLY A 466 -23.51 -12.48 -4.91
CA GLY A 466 -24.04 -13.08 -6.15
C GLY A 466 -25.50 -13.52 -6.01
N PHE A 467 -25.87 -14.17 -4.91
CA PHE A 467 -27.25 -14.59 -4.64
C PHE A 467 -28.20 -13.41 -4.43
N PHE A 468 -27.73 -12.28 -3.87
CA PHE A 468 -28.52 -11.04 -3.87
C PHE A 468 -28.82 -10.55 -5.30
N SER A 469 -27.83 -10.60 -6.19
CA SER A 469 -28.01 -10.21 -7.60
C SER A 469 -28.98 -11.14 -8.33
N LEU A 470 -28.90 -12.45 -8.08
CA LEU A 470 -29.86 -13.42 -8.62
C LEU A 470 -31.28 -13.21 -8.09
N GLU A 471 -31.43 -12.89 -6.80
CA GLU A 471 -32.72 -12.55 -6.18
C GLU A 471 -33.31 -11.26 -6.78
N ALA A 472 -32.49 -10.23 -6.98
CA ALA A 472 -32.90 -8.97 -7.62
C ALA A 472 -33.37 -9.19 -9.07
N LEU A 473 -32.66 -10.02 -9.83
CA LEU A 473 -33.02 -10.32 -11.21
C LEU A 473 -34.25 -11.26 -11.29
N ASN A 474 -34.43 -12.19 -10.36
CA ASN A 474 -35.68 -12.97 -10.24
C ASN A 474 -36.88 -12.03 -10.05
N MET A 475 -36.76 -11.03 -9.17
CA MET A 475 -37.79 -10.02 -8.97
C MET A 475 -38.05 -9.18 -10.23
N TYR A 476 -37.00 -8.75 -10.94
CA TYR A 476 -37.13 -8.01 -12.20
C TYR A 476 -37.95 -8.80 -13.23
N GLU A 477 -37.59 -10.07 -13.47
CA GLU A 477 -38.27 -10.96 -14.42
C GLU A 477 -39.75 -11.20 -14.02
N VAL A 478 -40.06 -11.31 -12.72
CA VAL A 478 -41.44 -11.41 -12.21
C VAL A 478 -42.21 -10.11 -12.45
N SER A 479 -41.59 -8.95 -12.20
CA SER A 479 -42.21 -7.65 -12.43
C SER A 479 -42.46 -7.36 -13.92
N HIS A 480 -41.63 -7.92 -14.79
CA HIS A 480 -41.79 -7.87 -16.24
C HIS A 480 -42.78 -8.91 -16.78
N THR A 481 -43.39 -9.72 -15.91
CA THR A 481 -44.33 -10.81 -16.27
C THR A 481 -43.72 -11.87 -17.19
N GLU A 482 -42.41 -12.12 -17.09
CA GLU A 482 -41.74 -13.20 -17.83
C GLU A 482 -41.90 -14.55 -17.12
N GLN A 483 -41.79 -14.56 -15.79
CA GLN A 483 -41.85 -15.76 -14.95
C GLN A 483 -42.76 -15.63 -13.74
N ARG A 484 -43.14 -16.77 -13.14
CA ARG A 484 -44.08 -16.88 -12.02
C ARG A 484 -43.44 -17.00 -10.63
N ASN A 485 -42.14 -16.71 -10.50
CA ASN A 485 -41.33 -17.01 -9.30
C ASN A 485 -41.27 -18.53 -8.99
N THR A 486 -41.30 -19.37 -10.03
CA THR A 486 -41.14 -20.82 -9.91
C THR A 486 -40.05 -21.32 -10.88
N TRP A 487 -39.48 -22.49 -10.58
CA TRP A 487 -38.35 -23.04 -11.34
C TRP A 487 -38.63 -23.45 -12.78
N CYS A 488 -39.89 -23.74 -13.13
CA CYS A 488 -40.23 -24.34 -14.42
C CYS A 488 -41.38 -23.63 -15.15
N ASP A 489 -42.01 -22.62 -14.57
CA ASP A 489 -43.27 -22.11 -15.10
C ASP A 489 -43.16 -20.66 -15.63
N THR A 490 -43.24 -20.50 -16.94
CA THR A 490 -43.37 -19.20 -17.64
C THR A 490 -44.78 -18.62 -17.49
N MET A 491 -44.94 -17.31 -17.66
CA MET A 491 -46.27 -16.68 -17.61
C MET A 491 -47.21 -17.12 -18.75
N GLU A 492 -46.68 -17.39 -19.93
CA GLU A 492 -47.42 -18.02 -21.04
C GLU A 492 -47.31 -19.54 -20.94
N GLU A 493 -48.44 -20.21 -21.13
CA GLU A 493 -48.66 -21.66 -20.96
C GLU A 493 -48.06 -22.48 -22.13
N THR A 494 -46.92 -22.04 -22.66
CA THR A 494 -46.16 -22.78 -23.66
C THR A 494 -45.00 -23.47 -22.97
N ASP A 495 -45.00 -24.81 -23.05
CA ASP A 495 -43.89 -25.66 -22.61
C ASP A 495 -42.55 -25.05 -23.07
N PHE A 496 -41.76 -24.51 -22.14
CA PHE A 496 -40.44 -23.98 -22.47
C PHE A 496 -39.36 -24.40 -21.48
N GLU A 497 -38.18 -24.55 -22.06
CA GLU A 497 -37.04 -25.36 -21.66
C GLU A 497 -36.48 -25.08 -20.26
N GLN A 498 -36.18 -26.17 -19.57
CA GLN A 498 -35.65 -26.24 -18.20
C GLN A 498 -34.15 -25.87 -17.98
N PRO A 499 -33.30 -25.36 -18.92
CA PRO A 499 -31.91 -25.05 -18.57
C PRO A 499 -31.65 -23.60 -18.11
N LYS A 500 -32.54 -22.62 -18.32
CA LYS A 500 -32.14 -21.19 -18.15
C LYS A 500 -31.78 -20.78 -16.71
N LEU A 501 -32.60 -21.13 -15.72
CA LEU A 501 -32.43 -20.64 -14.34
C LEU A 501 -31.35 -21.39 -13.55
N ALA A 502 -31.30 -22.72 -13.68
CA ALA A 502 -30.27 -23.55 -13.05
C ALA A 502 -28.89 -23.26 -13.65
N LEU A 503 -28.79 -23.16 -14.99
CA LEU A 503 -27.55 -22.81 -15.67
C LEU A 503 -27.05 -21.43 -15.24
N ARG A 504 -27.94 -20.42 -15.16
CA ARG A 504 -27.57 -19.07 -14.71
C ARG A 504 -27.04 -19.06 -13.28
N THR A 505 -27.64 -19.85 -12.39
CA THR A 505 -27.17 -19.99 -11.00
C THR A 505 -25.77 -20.63 -10.97
N LEU A 506 -25.56 -21.70 -11.74
CA LEU A 506 -24.25 -22.37 -11.84
C LEU A 506 -23.18 -21.46 -12.47
N LEU A 507 -23.52 -20.73 -13.53
CA LEU A 507 -22.63 -19.77 -14.17
C LEU A 507 -22.21 -18.66 -13.20
N THR A 508 -23.13 -18.19 -12.35
CA THR A 508 -22.82 -17.18 -11.33
C THR A 508 -21.86 -17.73 -10.27
N ILE A 509 -22.11 -18.96 -9.78
CA ILE A 509 -21.22 -19.63 -8.82
C ILE A 509 -19.83 -19.82 -9.42
N PHE A 510 -19.75 -20.31 -10.65
CA PHE A 510 -18.48 -20.56 -11.34
C PHE A 510 -17.74 -19.26 -11.64
N ALA A 511 -18.43 -18.22 -12.14
CA ALA A 511 -17.81 -16.95 -12.46
C ALA A 511 -17.23 -16.25 -11.22
N LEU A 512 -17.97 -16.22 -10.12
CA LEU A 512 -17.50 -15.60 -8.88
C LEU A 512 -16.40 -16.43 -8.21
N GLY A 513 -16.57 -17.75 -8.12
CA GLY A 513 -15.56 -18.64 -7.56
C GLY A 513 -14.25 -18.60 -8.36
N SER A 514 -14.31 -18.69 -9.69
CA SER A 514 -13.12 -18.61 -10.55
C SER A 514 -12.47 -17.23 -10.54
N GLY A 515 -13.26 -16.14 -10.49
CA GLY A 515 -12.74 -14.78 -10.36
C GLY A 515 -11.95 -14.58 -9.06
N VAL A 516 -12.51 -15.00 -7.93
CA VAL A 516 -11.82 -14.95 -6.63
C VAL A 516 -10.59 -15.87 -6.63
N ALA A 517 -10.69 -17.08 -7.20
CA ALA A 517 -9.58 -18.01 -7.31
C ALA A 517 -8.43 -17.44 -8.15
N ALA A 518 -8.72 -16.82 -9.30
CA ALA A 518 -7.71 -16.24 -10.17
C ALA A 518 -6.91 -15.13 -9.45
N VAL A 519 -7.60 -14.26 -8.72
CA VAL A 519 -6.96 -13.19 -7.95
C VAL A 519 -6.14 -13.76 -6.79
N THR A 520 -6.69 -14.72 -6.05
CA THR A 520 -6.02 -15.30 -4.88
C THR A 520 -4.80 -16.16 -5.28
N THR A 521 -4.89 -16.92 -6.38
CA THR A 521 -3.78 -17.76 -6.86
C THR A 521 -2.64 -16.94 -7.44
N ALA A 522 -2.93 -15.81 -8.10
CA ALA A 522 -1.91 -14.89 -8.60
C ALA A 522 -1.05 -14.28 -7.48
N HIS A 523 -1.62 -14.12 -6.28
CA HIS A 523 -0.98 -13.47 -5.14
C HIS A 523 -0.85 -14.39 -3.91
N PHE A 524 -0.86 -15.72 -4.10
CA PHE A 524 -1.04 -16.71 -3.04
C PHE A 524 -0.06 -16.58 -1.86
N GLY A 525 1.18 -16.15 -2.11
CA GLY A 525 2.21 -15.96 -1.07
C GLY A 525 2.12 -14.64 -0.29
N ARG A 526 1.20 -13.74 -0.65
CA ARG A 526 1.00 -12.42 0.00
C ARG A 526 -0.39 -12.26 0.62
N VAL A 527 -1.21 -13.31 0.56
CA VAL A 527 -2.59 -13.32 1.04
C VAL A 527 -2.67 -13.46 2.55
N ALA A 528 -1.81 -14.28 3.16
CA ALA A 528 -1.82 -14.56 4.59
C ALA A 528 -0.68 -13.86 5.31
N THR A 529 -0.95 -13.34 6.51
CA THR A 529 0.08 -12.85 7.45
C THR A 529 0.25 -13.83 8.61
N SER A 530 1.25 -13.58 9.46
CA SER A 530 1.43 -14.35 10.70
C SER A 530 0.32 -14.09 11.74
N TRP A 531 -0.56 -13.10 11.49
CA TRP A 531 -1.59 -12.65 12.43
C TRP A 531 -3.02 -12.86 11.91
N THR A 532 -3.27 -12.73 10.60
CA THR A 532 -4.61 -12.86 10.04
C THR A 532 -4.63 -13.70 8.77
N CYS A 533 -5.66 -14.55 8.67
CA CYS A 533 -6.04 -15.29 7.46
C CYS A 533 -7.14 -14.60 6.66
N LEU A 534 -7.53 -13.37 7.04
CA LEU A 534 -8.55 -12.58 6.34
C LEU A 534 -7.95 -11.61 5.31
N GLY A 535 -6.63 -11.68 5.08
CA GLY A 535 -5.92 -10.87 4.11
C GLY A 535 -5.04 -9.81 4.76
N ASN A 536 -4.00 -9.38 4.02
CA ASN A 536 -3.08 -8.30 4.39
C ASN A 536 -3.49 -7.00 3.66
N PHE A 537 -3.62 -5.86 4.33
CA PHE A 537 -3.88 -4.56 3.69
C PHE A 537 -2.60 -3.71 3.67
N ALA A 538 -1.68 -4.08 2.79
CA ALA A 538 -0.46 -3.31 2.51
C ALA A 538 -0.48 -2.68 1.10
N GLU A 539 0.35 -1.66 0.88
CA GLU A 539 0.56 -1.05 -0.45
C GLU A 539 0.98 -2.11 -1.51
N GLU A 540 1.70 -3.15 -1.10
CA GLU A 540 2.10 -4.27 -1.97
C GLU A 540 0.97 -5.25 -2.33
N THR A 541 -0.20 -5.14 -1.68
CA THR A 541 -1.36 -6.01 -1.85
C THR A 541 -2.55 -5.31 -2.52
N THR A 542 -2.34 -4.10 -3.04
CA THR A 542 -3.35 -3.39 -3.84
C THR A 542 -3.81 -4.22 -5.04
N ASP A 543 -2.90 -4.95 -5.67
CA ASP A 543 -3.19 -5.81 -6.82
C ASP A 543 -4.04 -7.04 -6.45
N LEU A 544 -4.08 -7.42 -5.16
CA LEU A 544 -5.00 -8.43 -4.63
C LEU A 544 -6.38 -7.82 -4.34
N TRP A 545 -6.41 -6.71 -3.60
CA TRP A 545 -7.67 -6.14 -3.09
C TRP A 545 -8.47 -5.38 -4.14
N LEU A 546 -7.82 -4.65 -5.04
CA LEU A 546 -8.50 -3.85 -6.06
C LEU A 546 -9.39 -4.73 -6.96
N PRO A 547 -8.92 -5.85 -7.53
CA PRO A 547 -9.79 -6.73 -8.32
C PRO A 547 -10.92 -7.36 -7.49
N LEU A 548 -10.67 -7.79 -6.24
CA LEU A 548 -11.71 -8.38 -5.38
C LEU A 548 -12.82 -7.38 -5.03
N VAL A 549 -12.43 -6.14 -4.73
CA VAL A 549 -13.36 -5.04 -4.49
C VAL A 549 -14.16 -4.72 -5.75
N LEU A 550 -13.51 -4.63 -6.91
CA LEU A 550 -14.18 -4.35 -8.18
C LEU A 550 -15.18 -5.44 -8.55
N ILE A 551 -14.82 -6.73 -8.42
CA ILE A 551 -15.72 -7.85 -8.69
C ILE A 551 -16.97 -7.74 -7.83
N ASN A 552 -16.82 -7.60 -6.52
CA ASN A 552 -17.96 -7.55 -5.60
C ASN A 552 -18.80 -6.27 -5.78
N ALA A 553 -18.17 -5.13 -6.04
CA ALA A 553 -18.87 -3.88 -6.34
C ALA A 553 -19.68 -3.98 -7.65
N CYS A 554 -19.14 -4.60 -8.70
CA CYS A 554 -19.87 -4.82 -9.95
C CYS A 554 -21.13 -5.69 -9.72
N VAL A 555 -21.02 -6.73 -8.90
CA VAL A 555 -22.15 -7.62 -8.59
C VAL A 555 -23.21 -6.90 -7.74
N ALA A 556 -22.79 -6.10 -6.76
CA ALA A 556 -23.69 -5.28 -5.95
C ALA A 556 -24.40 -4.19 -6.79
N LEU A 557 -23.69 -3.58 -7.73
CA LEU A 557 -24.27 -2.66 -8.71
C LEU A 557 -25.29 -3.35 -9.61
N ALA A 558 -25.00 -4.57 -10.09
CA ALA A 558 -25.95 -5.36 -10.88
C ALA A 558 -27.25 -5.62 -10.09
N ALA A 559 -27.14 -6.01 -8.81
CA ALA A 559 -28.30 -6.21 -7.94
C ALA A 559 -29.13 -4.92 -7.74
N THR A 560 -28.44 -3.79 -7.57
CA THR A 560 -29.07 -2.47 -7.46
C THR A 560 -29.80 -2.10 -8.76
N SER A 561 -29.18 -2.34 -9.90
CA SER A 561 -29.73 -2.07 -11.23
C SER A 561 -31.02 -2.88 -11.47
N PHE A 562 -31.00 -4.19 -11.24
CA PHE A 562 -32.19 -5.04 -11.41
C PHE A 562 -33.32 -4.64 -10.46
N SER A 563 -33.00 -4.39 -9.18
CA SER A 563 -33.98 -3.92 -8.19
C SER A 563 -34.61 -2.58 -8.61
N TYR A 564 -33.80 -1.66 -9.14
CA TYR A 564 -34.28 -0.36 -9.61
C TYR A 564 -35.23 -0.49 -10.81
N TYR A 565 -34.86 -1.27 -11.82
CA TYR A 565 -35.72 -1.50 -13.00
C TYR A 565 -37.03 -2.19 -12.62
N GLY A 566 -36.98 -3.20 -11.75
CA GLY A 566 -38.21 -3.86 -11.28
C GLY A 566 -39.12 -2.91 -10.51
N TRP A 567 -38.55 -2.06 -9.64
CA TRP A 567 -39.30 -1.02 -8.93
C TRP A 567 -39.92 0.01 -9.89
N PHE A 568 -39.16 0.43 -10.90
CA PHE A 568 -39.61 1.37 -11.92
C PHE A 568 -40.82 0.83 -12.69
N ILE A 569 -40.78 -0.45 -13.11
CA ILE A 569 -41.89 -1.10 -13.81
C ILE A 569 -43.14 -1.12 -12.92
N LEU A 570 -43.01 -1.53 -11.66
CA LEU A 570 -44.12 -1.63 -10.72
C LEU A 570 -44.81 -0.28 -10.45
N ARG A 571 -44.04 0.81 -10.46
CA ARG A 571 -44.55 2.15 -10.13
C ARG A 571 -45.04 2.94 -11.34
N ASN A 572 -44.31 2.86 -12.45
CA ASN A 572 -44.50 3.78 -13.58
C ASN A 572 -45.15 3.11 -14.81
N VAL A 573 -45.28 1.77 -14.84
CA VAL A 573 -45.83 1.05 -15.99
C VAL A 573 -47.07 0.25 -15.58
N PRO A 574 -48.27 0.86 -15.59
CA PRO A 574 -49.49 0.22 -15.07
C PRO A 574 -49.94 -1.00 -15.89
N GLN A 575 -49.50 -1.12 -17.15
CA GLN A 575 -49.88 -2.23 -18.03
C GLN A 575 -49.44 -3.60 -17.48
N TYR A 576 -48.20 -3.72 -16.98
CA TYR A 576 -47.70 -4.95 -16.37
C TYR A 576 -48.48 -5.30 -15.10
N ARG A 577 -48.82 -4.28 -14.29
CA ARG A 577 -49.62 -4.48 -13.08
C ARG A 577 -51.04 -4.96 -13.40
N GLN A 578 -51.65 -4.43 -14.46
CA GLN A 578 -52.96 -4.89 -14.93
C GLN A 578 -52.90 -6.34 -15.42
N LYS A 579 -51.89 -6.70 -16.24
CA LYS A 579 -51.67 -8.08 -16.69
C LYS A 579 -51.51 -9.04 -15.51
N MET A 580 -50.73 -8.65 -14.50
CA MET A 580 -50.54 -9.43 -13.27
C MET A 580 -51.84 -9.55 -12.45
N ASN A 581 -52.62 -8.48 -12.30
CA ASN A 581 -53.89 -8.53 -11.57
C ASN A 581 -54.92 -9.45 -12.23
N ILE A 582 -55.01 -9.43 -13.56
CA ILE A 582 -55.87 -10.34 -14.33
C ILE A 582 -55.43 -11.78 -14.11
N TYR A 583 -54.12 -12.04 -14.20
CA TYR A 583 -53.53 -13.36 -13.94
C TYR A 583 -53.87 -13.86 -12.52
N LEU A 584 -53.77 -12.98 -11.51
CA LEU A 584 -54.02 -13.34 -10.12
C LEU A 584 -55.51 -13.48 -9.76
N ALA A 585 -56.44 -12.93 -10.55
CA ALA A 585 -57.87 -12.89 -10.19
C ALA A 585 -58.47 -14.28 -9.91
N GLY A 586 -58.04 -15.31 -10.65
CA GLY A 586 -58.51 -16.70 -10.53
C GLY A 586 -57.55 -17.66 -9.83
N ARG A 587 -56.44 -17.19 -9.25
CA ARG A 587 -55.39 -18.04 -8.68
C ARG A 587 -55.53 -18.23 -7.17
N THR A 588 -54.90 -19.28 -6.66
CA THR A 588 -54.92 -19.64 -5.24
C THR A 588 -54.25 -18.56 -4.39
N LEU A 589 -54.58 -18.50 -3.09
CA LEU A 589 -53.93 -17.57 -2.16
C LEU A 589 -52.42 -17.81 -2.07
N TYR A 590 -51.99 -19.07 -2.21
CA TYR A 590 -50.57 -19.45 -2.19
C TYR A 590 -49.79 -18.80 -3.34
N GLU A 591 -50.27 -18.91 -4.58
CA GLU A 591 -49.62 -18.30 -5.76
C GLU A 591 -49.55 -16.77 -5.66
N LYS A 592 -50.59 -16.13 -5.12
CA LYS A 592 -50.60 -14.68 -4.84
C LYS A 592 -49.49 -14.31 -3.86
N CYS A 593 -49.34 -15.05 -2.78
CA CYS A 593 -48.30 -14.82 -1.78
C CYS A 593 -46.89 -15.03 -2.34
N CYS A 594 -46.68 -16.04 -3.19
CA CYS A 594 -45.38 -16.29 -3.84
C CYS A 594 -44.92 -15.11 -4.70
N ILE A 595 -45.84 -14.46 -5.42
CA ILE A 595 -45.52 -13.30 -6.26
C ILE A 595 -45.38 -12.02 -5.41
N ASP A 596 -46.27 -11.78 -4.44
CA ASP A 596 -46.21 -10.60 -3.57
C ASP A 596 -44.90 -10.52 -2.77
N LYS A 597 -44.33 -11.67 -2.40
CA LYS A 597 -43.05 -11.77 -1.71
C LYS A 597 -41.91 -11.10 -2.49
N CYS A 598 -41.87 -11.25 -3.82
CA CYS A 598 -40.83 -10.63 -4.65
C CYS A 598 -40.87 -9.10 -4.57
N TYR A 599 -42.08 -8.52 -4.52
CA TYR A 599 -42.25 -7.06 -4.49
C TYR A 599 -41.88 -6.43 -3.15
N ARG A 600 -42.03 -7.18 -2.04
CA ARG A 600 -41.64 -6.69 -0.71
C ARG A 600 -40.13 -6.59 -0.51
N ASN A 601 -39.35 -7.42 -1.22
CA ASN A 601 -37.90 -7.52 -1.01
C ASN A 601 -37.08 -6.53 -1.85
N VAL A 602 -37.70 -5.72 -2.71
CA VAL A 602 -37.00 -4.86 -3.69
C VAL A 602 -35.99 -3.90 -3.05
N ALA A 603 -36.36 -3.27 -1.94
CA ALA A 603 -35.43 -2.39 -1.22
C ALA A 603 -34.27 -3.18 -0.60
N PHE A 604 -34.57 -4.37 -0.05
CA PHE A 604 -33.58 -5.23 0.57
C PHE A 604 -32.58 -5.79 -0.45
N THR A 605 -33.03 -6.16 -1.64
CA THR A 605 -32.15 -6.64 -2.73
C THR A 605 -31.32 -5.53 -3.36
N ALA A 606 -31.73 -4.26 -3.22
CA ALA A 606 -30.94 -3.11 -3.66
C ALA A 606 -29.83 -2.74 -2.66
N PHE A 607 -30.15 -2.65 -1.36
CA PHE A 607 -29.19 -2.17 -0.34
C PHE A 607 -28.43 -3.30 0.37
N GLY A 608 -29.03 -4.47 0.49
CA GLY A 608 -28.44 -5.64 1.16
C GLY A 608 -27.05 -6.04 0.64
N PRO A 609 -26.80 -6.14 -0.68
CA PRO A 609 -25.47 -6.51 -1.18
C PRO A 609 -24.39 -5.47 -0.85
N TRP A 610 -24.72 -4.18 -0.76
CA TRP A 610 -23.76 -3.14 -0.34
C TRP A 610 -23.43 -3.21 1.15
N LEU A 611 -24.44 -3.47 1.99
CA LEU A 611 -24.22 -3.69 3.42
C LEU A 611 -23.32 -4.91 3.63
N LEU A 612 -23.59 -6.01 2.91
CA LEU A 612 -22.78 -7.21 3.00
C LEU A 612 -21.34 -6.97 2.50
N PHE A 613 -21.18 -6.31 1.36
CA PHE A 613 -19.88 -5.91 0.83
C PHE A 613 -19.08 -5.05 1.83
N ALA A 614 -19.73 -4.03 2.41
CA ALA A 614 -19.11 -3.18 3.41
C ALA A 614 -18.71 -3.98 4.65
N THR A 615 -19.57 -4.86 5.17
CA THR A 615 -19.25 -5.69 6.35
C THR A 615 -18.05 -6.60 6.10
N TRP A 616 -17.96 -7.24 4.94
CA TRP A 616 -16.83 -8.08 4.56
C TRP A 616 -15.52 -7.27 4.50
N LEU A 617 -15.55 -6.12 3.82
CA LEU A 617 -14.38 -5.26 3.69
C LEU A 617 -13.93 -4.72 5.05
N THR A 618 -14.85 -4.22 5.88
CA THR A 618 -14.54 -3.73 7.21
C THR A 618 -14.02 -4.84 8.13
N LEU A 619 -14.55 -6.06 8.01
CA LEU A 619 -14.07 -7.21 8.77
C LEU A 619 -12.62 -7.51 8.42
N ALA A 620 -12.31 -7.58 7.12
CA ALA A 620 -10.95 -7.83 6.65
C ALA A 620 -10.00 -6.71 7.10
N MET A 621 -10.37 -5.44 6.91
CA MET A 621 -9.58 -4.29 7.34
C MET A 621 -9.34 -4.30 8.86
N SER A 622 -10.39 -4.51 9.66
CA SER A 622 -10.27 -4.54 11.12
C SER A 622 -9.36 -5.64 11.63
N SER A 623 -9.31 -6.79 10.94
CA SER A 623 -8.45 -7.91 11.32
C SER A 623 -6.96 -7.63 11.06
N ASP A 624 -6.67 -6.78 10.07
CA ASP A 624 -5.31 -6.39 9.70
C ASP A 624 -4.84 -5.17 10.50
N TRP A 625 -5.72 -4.21 10.78
CA TRP A 625 -5.43 -3.02 11.60
C TRP A 625 -5.02 -3.35 13.05
N VAL A 626 -5.45 -4.49 13.60
CA VAL A 626 -4.98 -4.97 14.91
C VAL A 626 -3.53 -5.48 14.85
N ALA A 627 -3.01 -5.81 13.66
CA ALA A 627 -1.65 -6.30 13.46
C ALA A 627 -0.60 -5.18 13.37
N ASP A 628 -1.02 -3.93 13.12
CA ASP A 628 -0.08 -2.83 12.92
C ASP A 628 0.03 -1.98 14.19
N SER A 629 0.97 -2.34 15.06
CA SER A 629 1.37 -1.52 16.21
C SER A 629 1.85 -0.11 15.83
N VAL A 630 2.01 0.16 14.52
CA VAL A 630 2.39 1.45 13.95
C VAL A 630 1.17 2.36 13.68
N LEU A 631 -0.04 1.81 13.47
CA LEU A 631 -1.24 2.58 13.10
C LEU A 631 -2.28 2.74 14.22
N ASN A 632 -2.17 2.01 15.32
CA ASN A 632 -2.93 2.26 16.55
C ASN A 632 -2.13 3.12 17.55
N LYS A 633 -1.67 4.29 17.09
CA LYS A 633 -1.31 5.45 17.92
C LYS A 633 -2.01 6.69 17.39
#